data_AF-A0A380LM82-F1
#
_entry.id   AF-A0A380LM82-F1
#
_cell.length_a   1.000
_cell.length_b   1.000
_cell.length_c   1.000
_cell.angle_alpha   90.00
_cell.angle_beta   90.00
_cell.angle_gamma   90.00
#
_symmetry.space_group_name_H-M   'P 1'
#
loop_
_entity.id
_entity.type
_entity.pdbx_description
1 polymer ?
#
loop_
_entity_poly.entity_id
_entity_poly.type
_entity_poly.pdbx_seq_one_letter_code
_entity_poly.pdbx_strand_id
1 'polypeptide(L)'
;MKTIKKVCFCLLLCLGGIGCSPSTSLDFWTITYDQIESYLNENGNLSDDWYIGLQGKDLAVDKDYPELTIHQYGDQQECVLSFQMDAKNKPYIAYQYTMETEAALGRTKQKSLELTSTDAGFTKYDMKYTETILEDGNFISQNTASGILQVQEDQTLRFDSISLLKESMENLNVMIDNIEKTFDIDYTKTSFVNVPALAQKTNIPETEEIPEETADNIAYFSKPDINAKGFSLVTCLEINKTNPSSAIFSEFNVERQSDEFSYNISLEKQSQENCYALIFPFDSDFSYIAYIDETQAYLYDTSFTVENMVQDLAQGGSQAVLVLSTENESYKE
;
A
#
# COMPACT_ATOMS: atom_id res chain seq x y z
N MET A 1 63.32 14.38 28.06
CA MET A 1 62.65 15.15 29.13
C MET A 1 61.38 15.75 28.57
N LYS A 2 60.25 15.52 29.24
CA LYS A 2 58.89 15.92 28.88
C LYS A 2 58.72 17.44 29.01
N THR A 3 58.10 18.08 28.03
CA THR A 3 57.63 19.47 28.17
C THR A 3 56.13 19.48 28.41
N ILE A 4 55.74 20.17 29.46
CA ILE A 4 54.45 20.15 30.15
C ILE A 4 53.42 21.06 29.45
N LYS A 5 52.16 20.60 29.46
CA LYS A 5 50.92 21.26 29.04
C LYS A 5 50.76 22.68 29.61
N LYS A 6 50.21 23.61 28.80
CA LYS A 6 49.42 24.75 29.30
C LYS A 6 48.02 24.66 28.72
N VAL A 7 47.07 24.38 29.60
CA VAL A 7 45.62 24.48 29.37
C VAL A 7 45.25 25.95 29.57
N CYS A 8 44.68 26.60 28.56
CA CYS A 8 44.01 27.88 28.72
C CYS A 8 42.54 27.63 29.00
N PHE A 9 42.14 27.93 30.23
CA PHE A 9 40.77 27.94 30.71
C PHE A 9 40.20 29.33 30.42
N CYS A 10 39.33 29.45 29.41
CA CYS A 10 38.52 30.65 29.22
C CYS A 10 37.07 30.33 29.58
N LEU A 11 36.74 30.60 30.84
CA LEU A 11 35.36 30.82 31.26
C LEU A 11 34.86 32.09 30.55
N LEU A 12 33.77 32.00 29.80
CA LEU A 12 32.98 33.18 29.45
C LEU A 12 31.51 32.87 29.68
N LEU A 13 30.98 33.61 30.65
CA LEU A 13 29.65 33.55 31.22
C LEU A 13 28.57 33.88 30.19
N CYS A 14 27.47 33.15 30.30
CA CYS A 14 26.20 33.32 29.60
C CYS A 14 25.61 34.72 29.79
N LEU A 15 25.13 35.34 28.70
CA LEU A 15 24.02 36.30 28.74
C LEU A 15 23.16 36.15 27.47
N GLY A 16 21.96 35.60 27.68
CA GLY A 16 20.70 36.08 27.11
C GLY A 16 20.56 36.15 25.59
N GLY A 17 20.22 35.01 25.00
CA GLY A 17 19.43 34.96 23.76
C GLY A 17 18.60 33.69 23.81
N ILE A 18 17.30 33.80 24.13
CA ILE A 18 16.33 32.74 23.84
C ILE A 18 16.16 32.74 22.32
N GLY A 19 17.14 32.16 21.63
CA GLY A 19 16.95 31.68 20.28
C GLY A 19 16.24 30.36 20.40
N CYS A 20 15.03 30.27 19.88
CA CYS A 20 14.37 29.00 19.59
C CYS A 20 15.35 28.18 18.73
N SER A 21 16.08 27.27 19.35
CA SER A 21 16.92 26.33 18.62
C SER A 21 15.97 25.42 17.84
N PRO A 22 16.02 25.39 16.49
CA PRO A 22 15.30 24.36 15.76
C PRO A 22 15.93 23.05 16.23
N SER A 23 15.15 22.19 16.88
CA SER A 23 15.59 20.83 17.18
C SER A 23 15.88 20.16 15.85
N THR A 24 17.15 20.07 15.46
CA THR A 24 17.58 19.22 14.35
C THR A 24 17.46 17.78 14.84
N SER A 25 16.22 17.27 14.85
CA SER A 25 15.96 15.84 15.02
C SER A 25 16.76 15.09 13.96
N LEU A 26 17.40 14.00 14.35
CA LEU A 26 18.13 13.18 13.39
C LEU A 26 17.15 12.58 12.38
N ASP A 27 17.60 12.40 11.13
CA ASP A 27 16.77 11.77 10.11
C ASP A 27 16.53 10.29 10.47
N PHE A 28 15.26 9.91 10.60
CA PHE A 28 14.91 8.55 11.02
C PHE A 28 15.28 7.54 9.95
N TRP A 29 15.16 7.89 8.67
CA TRP A 29 15.36 6.94 7.57
C TRP A 29 16.81 6.48 7.53
N THR A 30 17.75 7.45 7.53
CA THR A 30 19.18 7.17 7.57
C THR A 30 19.55 6.35 8.81
N ILE A 31 19.04 6.73 9.99
CA ILE A 31 19.32 6.00 11.24
C ILE A 31 18.83 4.56 11.18
N THR A 32 17.59 4.35 10.76
CA THR A 32 17.00 3.02 10.69
C THR A 32 17.78 2.13 9.74
N TYR A 33 18.11 2.64 8.55
CA TYR A 33 18.90 1.90 7.57
C TYR A 33 20.27 1.54 8.14
N ASP A 34 21.02 2.51 8.67
CA ASP A 34 22.39 2.29 9.15
C ASP A 34 22.45 1.30 10.32
N GLN A 35 21.50 1.36 11.25
CA GLN A 35 21.44 0.44 12.38
C GLN A 35 21.11 -0.99 11.95
N ILE A 36 20.15 -1.15 11.04
CA ILE A 36 19.79 -2.46 10.50
C ILE A 36 20.94 -3.04 9.66
N GLU A 37 21.57 -2.24 8.80
CA GLU A 37 22.74 -2.63 8.02
C GLU A 37 23.89 -3.09 8.95
N SER A 38 24.18 -2.32 10.00
CA SER A 38 25.20 -2.68 10.98
C SER A 38 24.85 -3.99 11.70
N TYR A 39 23.61 -4.14 12.15
CA TYR A 39 23.15 -5.34 12.84
C TYR A 39 23.29 -6.59 11.98
N LEU A 40 22.85 -6.53 10.71
CA LEU A 40 22.92 -7.67 9.79
C LEU A 40 24.37 -8.04 9.45
N ASN A 41 25.25 -7.05 9.29
CA ASN A 41 26.67 -7.29 9.08
C ASN A 41 27.36 -7.97 10.28
N GLU A 42 26.92 -7.67 11.50
CA GLU A 42 27.49 -8.24 12.72
C GLU A 42 26.92 -9.62 13.07
N ASN A 43 25.62 -9.84 12.86
CA ASN A 43 24.90 -11.01 13.35
C ASN A 43 24.54 -12.04 12.26
N GLY A 44 24.60 -11.65 10.98
CA GLY A 44 24.38 -12.52 9.83
C GLY A 44 22.91 -12.80 9.53
N ASN A 45 22.20 -13.46 10.45
CA ASN A 45 20.81 -13.90 10.24
C ASN A 45 19.90 -13.44 11.38
N LEU A 46 18.65 -13.11 11.02
CA LEU A 46 17.55 -12.88 11.97
C LEU A 46 16.82 -14.20 12.26
N SER A 47 15.89 -14.19 13.24
CA SER A 47 14.97 -15.32 13.40
C SER A 47 14.04 -15.44 12.18
N ASP A 48 13.44 -16.62 12.00
CA ASP A 48 12.51 -16.90 10.91
C ASP A 48 11.26 -15.99 10.93
N ASP A 49 11.03 -15.27 12.03
CA ASP A 49 9.94 -14.31 12.20
C ASP A 49 10.19 -12.97 11.49
N TRP A 50 11.37 -12.78 10.89
CA TRP A 50 11.74 -11.53 10.22
C TRP A 50 12.20 -11.76 8.79
N TYR A 51 11.87 -10.82 7.93
CA TYR A 51 12.54 -10.63 6.66
C TYR A 51 12.89 -9.15 6.46
N ILE A 52 14.12 -8.87 6.03
CA ILE A 52 14.61 -7.51 5.79
C ILE A 52 15.12 -7.42 4.35
N GLY A 53 14.56 -6.48 3.59
CA GLY A 53 15.08 -6.06 2.30
C GLY A 53 15.83 -4.74 2.43
N LEU A 54 17.13 -4.73 2.12
CA LEU A 54 17.95 -3.51 2.03
C LEU A 54 18.40 -3.28 0.58
N GLN A 55 18.13 -2.10 0.05
CA GLN A 55 18.73 -1.66 -1.21
C GLN A 55 20.17 -1.22 -0.95
N GLY A 56 21.14 -1.71 -1.73
CA GLY A 56 22.52 -1.25 -1.63
C GLY A 56 22.64 0.25 -1.94
N LYS A 57 23.33 1.02 -1.08
CA LYS A 57 23.53 2.47 -1.23
C LYS A 57 24.17 2.87 -2.56
N ASP A 58 24.89 1.98 -3.22
CA ASP A 58 25.48 2.19 -4.54
C ASP A 58 24.46 2.10 -5.69
N LEU A 59 23.34 1.42 -5.46
CA LEU A 59 22.23 1.25 -6.39
C LEU A 59 21.07 2.23 -6.11
N ALA A 60 21.08 2.88 -4.94
CA ALA A 60 20.03 3.82 -4.54
C ALA A 60 19.96 5.05 -5.44
N VAL A 61 18.74 5.46 -5.77
CA VAL A 61 18.47 6.68 -6.54
C VAL A 61 18.90 7.93 -5.74
N ASP A 62 18.65 7.91 -4.43
CA ASP A 62 19.19 8.85 -3.47
C ASP A 62 19.99 8.08 -2.41
N LYS A 63 21.27 8.44 -2.27
CA LYS A 63 22.20 7.73 -1.35
C LYS A 63 21.90 7.99 0.11
N ASP A 64 21.23 9.10 0.40
CA ASP A 64 20.82 9.46 1.75
C ASP A 64 19.47 8.81 2.12
N TYR A 65 18.72 8.28 1.13
CA TYR A 65 17.42 7.60 1.32
C TYR A 65 17.35 6.26 0.56
N PRO A 66 18.22 5.29 0.86
CA PRO A 66 18.14 3.96 0.27
C PRO A 66 16.87 3.23 0.70
N GLU A 67 16.29 2.45 -0.21
CA GLU A 67 15.05 1.72 0.07
C GLU A 67 15.27 0.60 1.11
N LEU A 68 14.30 0.44 1.99
CA LEU A 68 14.30 -0.54 3.08
C LEU A 68 12.89 -1.09 3.25
N THR A 69 12.79 -2.39 3.44
CA THR A 69 11.54 -3.07 3.79
C THR A 69 11.80 -4.02 4.96
N ILE A 70 10.94 -3.96 5.97
CA ILE A 70 10.99 -4.78 7.16
C ILE A 70 9.68 -5.55 7.21
N HIS A 71 9.75 -6.87 7.31
CA HIS A 71 8.61 -7.74 7.54
C HIS A 71 8.76 -8.40 8.92
N GLN A 72 7.67 -8.46 9.65
CA GLN A 72 7.56 -9.28 10.86
C GLN A 72 6.37 -10.23 10.71
N TYR A 73 6.66 -11.52 10.77
CA TYR A 73 5.69 -12.60 10.63
C TYR A 73 5.17 -13.08 11.99
N GLY A 74 3.89 -13.41 12.03
CA GLY A 74 3.24 -14.20 13.07
C GLY A 74 2.45 -15.34 12.45
N ASP A 75 1.80 -16.17 13.28
CA ASP A 75 1.15 -17.41 12.84
C ASP A 75 0.15 -17.23 11.68
N GLN A 76 -0.66 -16.18 11.72
CA GLN A 76 -1.68 -15.84 10.71
C GLN A 76 -1.68 -14.35 10.36
N GLN A 77 -0.59 -13.67 10.65
CA GLN A 77 -0.49 -12.22 10.49
C GLN A 77 0.89 -11.79 10.04
N GLU A 78 0.94 -10.69 9.31
CA GLU A 78 2.16 -10.07 8.82
C GLU A 78 2.07 -8.56 8.99
N CYS A 79 3.12 -7.97 9.54
CA CYS A 79 3.32 -6.53 9.53
C CYS A 79 4.49 -6.17 8.62
N VAL A 80 4.32 -5.13 7.81
CA VAL A 80 5.38 -4.59 6.94
C VAL A 80 5.54 -3.10 7.21
N LEU A 81 6.80 -2.66 7.32
CA LEU A 81 7.20 -1.26 7.32
C LEU A 81 8.20 -1.04 6.20
N SER A 82 7.85 -0.13 5.28
CA SER A 82 8.64 0.14 4.09
C SER A 82 9.01 1.62 4.00
N PHE A 83 10.25 1.88 3.60
CA PHE A 83 10.76 3.19 3.22
C PHE A 83 11.21 3.12 1.76
N GLN A 84 10.53 3.84 0.88
CA GLN A 84 10.60 3.61 -0.57
C GLN A 84 10.57 4.91 -1.38
N MET A 85 11.01 4.86 -2.64
CA MET A 85 10.94 5.99 -3.56
C MET A 85 9.80 5.78 -4.58
N ASP A 86 8.97 6.80 -4.79
CA ASP A 86 7.94 6.76 -5.83
C ASP A 86 8.57 6.87 -7.24
N ALA A 87 7.77 6.69 -8.29
CA ALA A 87 8.22 6.80 -9.68
C ALA A 87 8.77 8.19 -10.08
N LYS A 88 8.60 9.20 -9.22
CA LYS A 88 9.11 10.57 -9.37
C LYS A 88 10.26 10.86 -8.40
N ASN A 89 10.83 9.82 -7.78
CA ASN A 89 11.90 9.88 -6.79
C ASN A 89 11.53 10.71 -5.56
N LYS A 90 10.28 10.62 -5.10
CA LYS A 90 9.87 11.17 -3.82
C LYS A 90 9.84 10.08 -2.75
N PRO A 91 10.39 10.34 -1.57
CA PRO A 91 10.35 9.38 -0.47
C PRO A 91 8.94 9.22 0.07
N TYR A 92 8.56 7.99 0.39
CA TYR A 92 7.35 7.65 1.12
C TYR A 92 7.58 6.52 2.11
N ILE A 93 6.75 6.46 3.14
CA ILE A 93 6.66 5.37 4.10
C ILE A 93 5.35 4.64 3.86
N ALA A 94 5.40 3.32 3.84
CA ALA A 94 4.22 2.48 3.83
C ALA A 94 4.18 1.57 5.06
N TYR A 95 3.01 1.47 5.67
CA TYR A 95 2.69 0.47 6.67
C TYR A 95 1.71 -0.52 6.07
N GLN A 96 1.90 -1.81 6.31
CA GLN A 96 0.94 -2.83 5.90
C GLN A 96 0.70 -3.81 7.04
N TYR A 97 -0.55 -4.14 7.27
CA TYR A 97 -0.95 -5.25 8.11
C TYR A 97 -1.78 -6.21 7.27
N THR A 98 -1.45 -7.49 7.32
CA THR A 98 -2.18 -8.57 6.66
C THR A 98 -2.55 -9.61 7.70
N MET A 99 -3.76 -10.15 7.64
CA MET A 99 -4.19 -11.29 8.44
C MET A 99 -4.93 -12.31 7.60
N GLU A 100 -4.83 -13.57 7.97
CA GLU A 100 -5.60 -14.66 7.38
C GLU A 100 -6.56 -15.26 8.40
N THR A 101 -7.79 -15.53 7.98
CA THR A 101 -8.82 -16.15 8.81
C THR A 101 -9.49 -17.28 8.06
N GLU A 102 -9.76 -18.40 8.75
CA GLU A 102 -10.59 -19.46 8.17
C GLU A 102 -12.03 -18.96 8.01
N ALA A 103 -12.57 -19.15 6.81
CA ALA A 103 -13.97 -18.89 6.48
C ALA A 103 -14.72 -20.23 6.31
N ALA A 104 -16.06 -20.15 6.26
CA ALA A 104 -16.88 -21.33 6.08
C ALA A 104 -16.55 -22.07 4.77
N LEU A 105 -16.80 -23.38 4.75
CA LEU A 105 -16.67 -24.24 3.56
C LEU A 105 -15.24 -24.40 3.00
N GLY A 106 -14.20 -24.31 3.85
CA GLY A 106 -12.80 -24.51 3.39
C GLY A 106 -12.20 -23.28 2.70
N ARG A 107 -12.84 -22.13 2.86
CA ARG A 107 -12.35 -20.85 2.35
C ARG A 107 -11.38 -20.20 3.32
N THR A 108 -10.45 -19.41 2.80
CA THR A 108 -9.61 -18.51 3.58
C THR A 108 -9.99 -17.08 3.25
N LYS A 109 -10.08 -16.23 4.25
CA LYS A 109 -10.27 -14.79 4.08
C LYS A 109 -8.99 -14.10 4.49
N GLN A 110 -8.32 -13.48 3.52
CA GLN A 110 -7.16 -12.64 3.72
C GLN A 110 -7.63 -11.18 3.78
N LYS A 111 -7.33 -10.50 4.87
CA LYS A 111 -7.62 -9.07 5.04
C LYS A 111 -6.32 -8.31 5.13
N SER A 112 -6.22 -7.18 4.45
CA SER A 112 -5.07 -6.30 4.57
C SER A 112 -5.49 -4.84 4.67
N LEU A 113 -4.67 -4.06 5.37
CA LEU A 113 -4.73 -2.61 5.37
C LEU A 113 -3.34 -2.06 5.08
N GLU A 114 -3.24 -1.25 4.04
CA GLU A 114 -2.05 -0.49 3.68
C GLU A 114 -2.27 0.99 3.98
N LEU A 115 -1.25 1.65 4.55
CA LEU A 115 -1.20 3.09 4.74
C LEU A 115 0.06 3.65 4.09
N THR A 116 -0.12 4.46 3.05
CA THR A 116 0.99 4.99 2.25
C THR A 116 1.05 6.51 2.37
N SER A 117 2.20 7.02 2.81
CA SER A 117 2.36 8.45 3.07
C SER A 117 2.30 9.26 1.78
N THR A 118 1.58 10.38 1.78
CA THR A 118 1.40 11.24 0.60
C THR A 118 2.12 12.57 0.69
N ASP A 119 2.66 12.93 1.86
CA ASP A 119 3.38 14.16 2.11
C ASP A 119 4.81 13.90 2.60
N ALA A 120 5.71 14.84 2.33
CA ALA A 120 7.11 14.75 2.73
C ALA A 120 7.34 14.81 4.25
N GLY A 121 6.32 15.20 5.02
CA GLY A 121 6.35 15.18 6.48
C GLY A 121 5.92 13.84 7.08
N PHE A 122 5.44 12.90 6.25
CA PHE A 122 4.89 11.62 6.70
C PHE A 122 3.79 11.81 7.75
N THR A 123 2.89 12.76 7.49
CA THR A 123 1.77 13.13 8.37
C THR A 123 0.40 12.88 7.74
N LYS A 124 0.36 12.55 6.46
CA LYS A 124 -0.84 12.24 5.67
C LYS A 124 -0.64 10.92 4.95
N TYR A 125 -1.67 10.09 4.97
CA TYR A 125 -1.64 8.74 4.44
C TYR A 125 -2.90 8.46 3.66
N ASP A 126 -2.74 7.87 2.48
CA ASP A 126 -3.82 7.16 1.81
C ASP A 126 -3.91 5.77 2.44
N MET A 127 -5.13 5.34 2.76
CA MET A 127 -5.44 4.03 3.31
C MET A 127 -6.12 3.17 2.26
N LYS A 128 -5.69 1.91 2.13
CA LYS A 128 -6.36 0.89 1.31
C LYS A 128 -6.60 -0.37 2.12
N TYR A 129 -7.88 -0.68 2.35
CA TYR A 129 -8.29 -1.97 2.87
C TYR A 129 -8.63 -2.91 1.72
N THR A 130 -8.19 -4.16 1.84
CA THR A 130 -8.51 -5.23 0.90
C THR A 130 -8.99 -6.45 1.68
N GLU A 131 -10.12 -7.01 1.28
CA GLU A 131 -10.59 -8.32 1.74
C GLU A 131 -10.66 -9.26 0.56
N THR A 132 -9.81 -10.28 0.56
CA THR A 132 -9.76 -11.32 -0.47
C THR A 132 -10.29 -12.63 0.10
N ILE A 133 -11.24 -13.23 -0.62
CA ILE A 133 -11.73 -14.59 -0.33
C ILE A 133 -11.02 -15.56 -1.25
N LEU A 134 -10.48 -16.62 -0.67
CA LEU A 134 -9.81 -17.73 -1.34
C LEU A 134 -10.55 -19.04 -1.04
N GLU A 135 -10.55 -20.00 -1.96
CA GLU A 135 -11.05 -21.37 -1.76
C GLU A 135 -10.01 -22.36 -2.27
N ASP A 136 -9.49 -23.21 -1.37
CA ASP A 136 -8.35 -24.10 -1.67
C ASP A 136 -7.15 -23.34 -2.27
N GLY A 137 -6.90 -22.13 -1.77
CA GLY A 137 -5.95 -21.18 -2.31
C GLY A 137 -6.54 -20.32 -3.42
N ASN A 138 -7.41 -20.81 -4.28
CA ASN A 138 -7.86 -20.08 -5.47
C ASN A 138 -8.66 -18.81 -5.14
N PHE A 139 -8.36 -17.71 -5.84
CA PHE A 139 -9.08 -16.45 -5.67
C PHE A 139 -10.57 -16.57 -6.01
N ILE A 140 -11.45 -16.04 -5.15
CA ILE A 140 -12.91 -16.05 -5.33
C ILE A 140 -13.45 -14.65 -5.56
N SER A 141 -13.08 -13.71 -4.69
CA SER A 141 -13.58 -12.35 -4.74
C SER A 141 -12.70 -11.42 -3.93
N GLN A 142 -12.70 -10.14 -4.28
CA GLN A 142 -12.04 -9.10 -3.51
C GLN A 142 -12.94 -7.89 -3.34
N ASN A 143 -13.01 -7.40 -2.11
CA ASN A 143 -13.63 -6.13 -1.77
C ASN A 143 -12.57 -5.16 -1.30
N THR A 144 -12.69 -3.90 -1.70
CA THR A 144 -11.74 -2.86 -1.29
C THR A 144 -12.45 -1.63 -0.75
N ALA A 145 -11.76 -0.94 0.15
CA ALA A 145 -12.17 0.35 0.67
C ALA A 145 -10.95 1.27 0.71
N SER A 146 -11.19 2.55 0.49
CA SER A 146 -10.15 3.57 0.52
C SER A 146 -10.54 4.68 1.48
N GLY A 147 -9.55 5.43 1.93
CA GLY A 147 -9.77 6.63 2.73
C GLY A 147 -8.45 7.25 3.12
N ILE A 148 -8.50 8.21 4.03
CA ILE A 148 -7.37 9.06 4.37
C ILE A 148 -7.15 9.03 5.88
N LEU A 149 -5.89 9.08 6.30
CA LEU A 149 -5.48 9.33 7.67
C LEU A 149 -4.52 10.52 7.72
N GLN A 150 -4.73 11.40 8.69
CA GLN A 150 -3.92 12.59 8.88
C GLN A 150 -3.62 12.84 10.36
N VAL A 151 -2.33 12.99 10.66
CA VAL A 151 -1.82 13.49 11.94
C VAL A 151 -2.12 14.98 12.07
N GLN A 152 -2.79 15.35 13.15
CA GLN A 152 -3.13 16.73 13.48
C GLN A 152 -2.00 17.41 14.27
N GLU A 153 -2.03 18.75 14.36
CA GLU A 153 -1.02 19.52 15.10
C GLU A 153 -0.95 19.13 16.59
N ASP A 154 -2.07 18.69 17.16
CA ASP A 154 -2.17 18.23 18.56
C ASP A 154 -1.77 16.76 18.75
N GLN A 155 -1.19 16.12 17.72
CA GLN A 155 -0.76 14.72 17.73
C GLN A 155 -1.92 13.72 17.88
N THR A 156 -3.15 14.14 17.58
CA THR A 156 -4.29 13.22 17.37
C THR A 156 -4.42 12.84 15.89
N LEU A 157 -5.20 11.80 15.60
CA LEU A 157 -5.46 11.37 14.23
C LEU A 157 -6.86 11.82 13.79
N ARG A 158 -6.95 12.32 12.56
CA ARG A 158 -8.19 12.39 11.79
C ARG A 158 -8.14 11.30 10.73
N PHE A 159 -9.17 10.48 10.63
CA PHE A 159 -9.18 9.33 9.75
C PHE A 159 -10.58 9.02 9.23
N ASP A 160 -10.66 8.40 8.06
CA ASP A 160 -11.86 7.72 7.59
C ASP A 160 -11.99 6.34 8.26
N SER A 161 -13.21 5.98 8.66
CA SER A 161 -13.46 4.75 9.42
C SER A 161 -13.43 3.53 8.49
N ILE A 162 -12.28 2.85 8.42
CA ILE A 162 -12.09 1.67 7.58
C ILE A 162 -11.90 0.42 8.44
N SER A 163 -12.37 -0.73 7.95
CA SER A 163 -12.12 -2.04 8.57
C SER A 163 -10.64 -2.27 8.84
N LEU A 164 -10.35 -3.04 9.89
CA LEU A 164 -8.98 -3.42 10.30
C LEU A 164 -8.10 -2.29 10.85
N LEU A 165 -8.47 -1.00 10.69
CA LEU A 165 -7.62 0.14 11.09
C LEU A 165 -7.10 0.07 12.52
N LYS A 166 -7.96 -0.23 13.49
CA LYS A 166 -7.55 -0.34 14.90
C LYS A 166 -6.54 -1.47 15.11
N GLU A 167 -6.86 -2.67 14.62
CA GLU A 167 -6.02 -3.87 14.76
C GLU A 167 -4.67 -3.72 14.06
N SER A 168 -4.67 -3.13 12.85
CA SER A 168 -3.44 -2.80 12.13
C SER A 168 -2.56 -1.87 12.95
N MET A 169 -3.11 -0.80 13.52
CA MET A 169 -2.34 0.15 14.34
C MET A 169 -1.78 -0.50 15.61
N GLU A 170 -2.51 -1.41 16.23
CA GLU A 170 -2.02 -2.14 17.41
C GLU A 170 -0.83 -3.05 17.06
N ASN A 171 -0.96 -3.86 16.00
CA ASN A 171 0.11 -4.77 15.58
C ASN A 171 1.32 -4.05 15.00
N LEU A 172 1.11 -3.01 14.18
CA LEU A 172 2.20 -2.18 13.64
C LEU A 172 2.95 -1.45 14.74
N ASN A 173 2.27 -1.01 15.82
CA ASN A 173 2.97 -0.42 16.96
C ASN A 173 3.87 -1.44 17.67
N VAL A 174 3.40 -2.67 17.86
CA VAL A 174 4.22 -3.76 18.42
C VAL A 174 5.43 -4.04 17.53
N MET A 175 5.26 -4.04 16.20
CA MET A 175 6.37 -4.19 15.27
C MET A 175 7.40 -3.07 15.42
N ILE A 176 6.98 -1.81 15.52
CA ILE A 176 7.90 -0.68 15.72
C ILE A 176 8.66 -0.83 17.05
N ASP A 177 7.98 -1.20 18.14
CA ASP A 177 8.63 -1.48 19.43
C ASP A 177 9.67 -2.62 19.33
N ASN A 178 9.39 -3.62 18.50
CA ASN A 178 10.31 -4.73 18.25
C ASN A 178 11.51 -4.29 17.41
N ILE A 179 11.32 -3.41 16.42
CA ILE A 179 12.41 -2.81 15.62
C ILE A 179 13.34 -2.01 16.54
N GLU A 180 12.80 -1.13 17.38
CA GLU A 180 13.61 -0.33 18.33
C GLU A 180 14.48 -1.22 19.22
N LYS A 181 13.91 -2.29 19.77
CA LYS A 181 14.63 -3.23 20.65
C LYS A 181 15.66 -4.08 19.91
N THR A 182 15.32 -4.57 18.72
CA THR A 182 16.16 -5.52 17.98
C THR A 182 17.38 -4.83 17.38
N PHE A 183 17.18 -3.62 16.86
CA PHE A 183 18.21 -2.87 16.12
C PHE A 183 18.80 -1.70 16.92
N ASP A 184 18.48 -1.57 18.21
CA ASP A 184 18.94 -0.49 19.10
C ASP A 184 18.67 0.92 18.53
N ILE A 185 17.44 1.12 18.03
CA ILE A 185 16.97 2.39 17.49
C ILE A 185 16.13 3.11 18.56
N ASP A 186 16.35 4.41 18.71
CA ASP A 186 15.53 5.28 19.57
C ASP A 186 14.83 6.33 18.70
N TYR A 187 13.61 6.01 18.25
CA TYR A 187 12.85 6.88 17.34
C TYR A 187 12.47 8.21 18.00
N THR A 188 12.44 8.29 19.34
CA THR A 188 12.12 9.53 20.05
C THR A 188 13.19 10.63 19.87
N LYS A 189 14.39 10.25 19.40
CA LYS A 189 15.48 11.18 19.06
C LYS A 189 15.54 11.53 17.57
N THR A 190 14.61 11.02 16.78
CA THR A 190 14.56 11.19 15.32
C THR A 190 13.36 12.04 14.90
N SER A 191 13.25 12.33 13.61
CA SER A 191 12.06 12.95 12.99
C SER A 191 10.91 11.96 12.75
N PHE A 192 11.01 10.70 13.16
CA PHE A 192 9.98 9.68 12.91
C PHE A 192 8.65 10.02 13.58
N VAL A 193 7.58 10.04 12.80
CA VAL A 193 6.21 10.15 13.30
C VAL A 193 5.63 8.75 13.43
N ASN A 194 5.62 8.21 14.65
CA ASN A 194 5.04 6.89 14.93
C ASN A 194 3.50 6.97 14.92
N VAL A 195 2.91 6.90 13.71
CA VAL A 195 1.46 6.92 13.50
C VAL A 195 0.72 5.82 14.29
N PRO A 196 1.20 4.55 14.30
CA PRO A 196 0.62 3.50 15.16
C PRO A 196 0.52 3.87 16.65
N ALA A 197 1.54 4.51 17.23
CA ALA A 197 1.49 4.96 18.62
C ALA A 197 0.47 6.09 18.85
N LEU A 198 0.27 6.97 17.85
CA LEU A 198 -0.72 8.05 17.93
C LEU A 198 -2.16 7.52 17.88
N ALA A 199 -2.40 6.41 17.17
CA ALA A 199 -3.70 5.77 17.07
C ALA A 199 -4.23 5.32 18.45
N GLN A 200 -3.34 4.82 19.32
CA GLN A 200 -3.69 4.42 20.68
C GLN A 200 -4.26 5.57 21.54
N LYS A 201 -3.87 6.82 21.24
CA LYS A 201 -4.39 8.02 21.92
C LYS A 201 -5.75 8.48 21.38
N THR A 202 -6.03 8.15 20.12
CA THR A 202 -7.21 8.64 19.39
C THR A 202 -8.46 7.79 19.62
N ASN A 203 -8.33 6.61 20.25
CA ASN A 203 -9.43 5.69 20.57
C ASN A 203 -10.26 5.30 19.34
N ILE A 204 -9.58 4.74 18.32
CA ILE A 204 -10.19 4.26 17.09
C ILE A 204 -11.18 3.11 17.42
N PRO A 205 -12.44 3.18 16.96
CA PRO A 205 -13.40 2.11 17.18
C PRO A 205 -13.08 0.87 16.32
N GLU A 206 -13.50 -0.31 16.78
CA GLU A 206 -13.48 -1.51 15.94
C GLU A 206 -14.49 -1.38 14.80
N THR A 207 -14.05 -1.72 13.59
CA THR A 207 -14.87 -1.69 12.38
C THR A 207 -14.77 -3.08 11.73
N GLU A 208 -15.79 -3.91 11.96
CA GLU A 208 -15.80 -5.32 11.50
C GLU A 208 -16.26 -5.48 10.05
N GLU A 209 -17.09 -4.56 9.54
CA GLU A 209 -17.64 -4.55 8.18
C GLU A 209 -17.21 -3.27 7.45
N ILE A 210 -17.10 -3.29 6.12
CA ILE A 210 -16.88 -2.09 5.31
C ILE A 210 -18.21 -1.32 5.26
N PRO A 211 -18.33 -0.11 5.85
CA PRO A 211 -19.52 0.70 5.62
C PRO A 211 -19.69 1.01 4.12
N GLU A 212 -20.91 0.90 3.56
CA GLU A 212 -21.20 1.22 2.14
C GLU A 212 -20.65 2.60 1.73
N GLU A 213 -20.65 3.55 2.67
CA GLU A 213 -20.17 4.92 2.52
C GLU A 213 -18.64 5.07 2.45
N THR A 214 -17.87 4.04 2.78
CA THR A 214 -16.39 4.00 2.70
C THR A 214 -15.87 3.06 1.61
N ALA A 215 -16.76 2.29 0.98
CA ALA A 215 -16.45 1.47 -0.19
C ALA A 215 -16.30 2.38 -1.42
N ASP A 216 -15.18 3.10 -1.48
CA ASP A 216 -14.86 4.05 -2.54
C ASP A 216 -14.51 3.38 -3.86
N ASN A 217 -14.31 2.05 -3.90
CA ASN A 217 -13.93 1.34 -5.11
C ASN A 217 -14.96 0.26 -5.49
N ILE A 218 -15.08 -0.03 -6.80
CA ILE A 218 -15.76 -1.21 -7.35
C ILE A 218 -14.70 -2.05 -8.06
N ALA A 219 -14.63 -3.33 -7.74
CA ALA A 219 -13.79 -4.28 -8.44
C ALA A 219 -14.64 -5.14 -9.40
N TYR A 220 -14.18 -5.25 -10.65
CA TYR A 220 -14.78 -6.09 -11.68
C TYR A 220 -13.80 -7.18 -12.08
N PHE A 221 -14.29 -8.39 -12.25
CA PHE A 221 -13.47 -9.58 -12.53
C PHE A 221 -13.94 -10.28 -13.80
N SER A 222 -12.98 -10.79 -14.58
CA SER A 222 -13.27 -11.71 -15.68
C SER A 222 -13.59 -13.12 -15.15
N LYS A 223 -14.15 -13.96 -16.02
CA LYS A 223 -14.06 -15.42 -15.80
C LYS A 223 -12.59 -15.87 -15.95
N PRO A 224 -12.15 -16.92 -15.24
CA PRO A 224 -10.81 -17.48 -15.41
C PRO A 224 -10.57 -17.90 -16.87
N ASP A 225 -9.43 -17.50 -17.43
CA ASP A 225 -8.94 -17.98 -18.72
C ASP A 225 -7.63 -18.75 -18.54
N ILE A 226 -7.47 -19.86 -19.27
CA ILE A 226 -6.29 -20.72 -19.12
C ILE A 226 -5.24 -20.29 -20.16
N ASN A 227 -4.11 -19.78 -19.68
CA ASN A 227 -3.02 -19.38 -20.56
C ASN A 227 -2.29 -20.58 -21.16
N ALA A 228 -1.39 -20.31 -22.12
CA ALA A 228 -0.60 -21.34 -22.80
C ALA A 228 0.32 -22.17 -21.87
N LYS A 229 0.58 -21.69 -20.66
CA LYS A 229 1.37 -22.39 -19.63
C LYS A 229 0.49 -23.25 -18.71
N GLY A 230 -0.84 -23.22 -18.88
CA GLY A 230 -1.80 -23.97 -18.10
C GLY A 230 -2.19 -23.30 -16.77
N PHE A 231 -1.89 -22.02 -16.60
CA PHE A 231 -2.33 -21.24 -15.42
C PHE A 231 -3.68 -20.58 -15.71
N SER A 232 -4.56 -20.59 -14.73
CA SER A 232 -5.84 -19.90 -14.74
C SER A 232 -5.61 -18.44 -14.34
N LEU A 233 -5.97 -17.52 -15.23
CA LEU A 233 -5.76 -16.09 -15.09
C LEU A 233 -7.08 -15.35 -14.96
N VAL A 234 -7.11 -14.34 -14.09
CA VAL A 234 -8.29 -13.50 -13.86
C VAL A 234 -7.91 -12.05 -14.09
N THR A 235 -8.53 -11.40 -15.07
CA THR A 235 -8.37 -9.96 -15.26
C THR A 235 -9.22 -9.22 -14.24
N CYS A 236 -8.63 -8.23 -13.57
CA CYS A 236 -9.29 -7.37 -12.60
C CYS A 236 -9.21 -5.91 -13.05
N LEU A 237 -10.31 -5.18 -12.86
CA LEU A 237 -10.37 -3.73 -12.97
C LEU A 237 -10.97 -3.18 -11.67
N GLU A 238 -10.19 -2.41 -10.91
CA GLU A 238 -10.63 -1.76 -9.67
C GLU A 238 -10.76 -0.25 -9.90
N ILE A 239 -11.96 0.31 -9.71
CA ILE A 239 -12.27 1.71 -10.06
C ILE A 239 -12.77 2.44 -8.84
N ASN A 240 -12.28 3.66 -8.62
CA ASN A 240 -12.81 4.53 -7.61
C ASN A 240 -14.18 5.15 -8.02
N LYS A 241 -15.24 4.85 -7.27
CA LYS A 241 -16.62 5.34 -7.41
C LYS A 241 -16.73 6.85 -7.31
N THR A 242 -15.99 7.48 -6.40
CA THR A 242 -16.09 8.91 -6.10
C THR A 242 -15.23 9.76 -7.03
N ASN A 243 -14.19 9.17 -7.62
CA ASN A 243 -13.31 9.78 -8.61
C ASN A 243 -12.83 8.75 -9.64
N PRO A 244 -13.64 8.46 -10.67
CA PRO A 244 -13.33 7.44 -11.68
C PRO A 244 -12.29 7.94 -12.70
N SER A 245 -11.35 8.79 -12.30
CA SER A 245 -10.23 9.24 -13.15
C SER A 245 -9.01 8.31 -13.07
N SER A 246 -8.99 7.39 -12.11
CA SER A 246 -7.94 6.37 -11.93
C SER A 246 -8.53 5.01 -11.60
N ALA A 247 -7.85 3.97 -12.06
CA ALA A 247 -8.19 2.57 -11.79
C ALA A 247 -6.93 1.72 -11.67
N ILE A 248 -7.08 0.53 -11.11
CA ILE A 248 -6.06 -0.52 -11.13
C ILE A 248 -6.50 -1.58 -12.12
N PHE A 249 -5.62 -1.94 -13.06
CA PHE A 249 -5.83 -3.03 -14.01
C PHE A 249 -4.76 -4.10 -13.77
N SER A 250 -5.18 -5.31 -13.42
CA SER A 250 -4.27 -6.41 -13.07
C SER A 250 -4.72 -7.74 -13.67
N GLU A 251 -3.81 -8.71 -13.68
CA GLU A 251 -4.09 -10.09 -14.02
C GLU A 251 -3.54 -11.01 -12.93
N PHE A 252 -4.45 -11.69 -12.23
CA PHE A 252 -4.12 -12.57 -11.12
C PHE A 252 -3.93 -14.00 -11.60
N ASN A 253 -2.85 -14.64 -11.19
CA ASN A 253 -2.61 -16.07 -11.42
C ASN A 253 -3.11 -16.88 -10.23
N VAL A 254 -4.15 -17.66 -10.50
CA VAL A 254 -4.88 -18.44 -9.50
C VAL A 254 -3.98 -19.50 -8.86
N GLU A 255 -3.17 -20.24 -9.62
CA GLU A 255 -2.35 -21.30 -9.04
C GLU A 255 -1.12 -20.74 -8.30
N ARG A 256 -0.63 -19.55 -8.65
CA ARG A 256 0.54 -18.93 -8.02
C ARG A 256 0.22 -18.01 -6.86
N GLN A 257 -1.04 -17.63 -6.68
CA GLN A 257 -1.46 -16.68 -5.65
C GLN A 257 -0.75 -15.33 -5.78
N SER A 258 -0.55 -14.86 -7.01
CA SER A 258 0.16 -13.62 -7.27
C SER A 258 -0.31 -12.98 -8.58
N ASP A 259 -0.25 -11.65 -8.65
CA ASP A 259 -0.43 -10.93 -9.90
C ASP A 259 0.72 -11.26 -10.89
N GLU A 260 0.36 -11.59 -12.13
CA GLU A 260 1.33 -11.61 -13.24
C GLU A 260 1.69 -10.17 -13.64
N PHE A 261 0.75 -9.24 -13.47
CA PHE A 261 0.98 -7.80 -13.50
C PHE A 261 -0.10 -7.03 -12.75
N SER A 262 0.24 -5.80 -12.35
CA SER A 262 -0.72 -4.83 -11.80
C SER A 262 -0.30 -3.41 -12.19
N TYR A 263 -1.22 -2.66 -12.79
CA TYR A 263 -0.96 -1.33 -13.31
C TYR A 263 -1.96 -0.31 -12.80
N ASN A 264 -1.45 0.82 -12.31
CA ASN A 264 -2.26 2.02 -12.11
C ASN A 264 -2.50 2.70 -13.47
N ILE A 265 -3.76 2.80 -13.87
CA ILE A 265 -4.18 3.38 -15.15
C ILE A 265 -5.05 4.61 -14.94
N SER A 266 -5.05 5.52 -15.91
CA SER A 266 -6.00 6.64 -15.92
C SER A 266 -7.24 6.28 -16.73
N LEU A 267 -8.39 6.78 -16.31
CA LEU A 267 -9.65 6.64 -17.03
C LEU A 267 -10.02 7.99 -17.65
N GLU A 268 -9.88 8.11 -18.97
CA GLU A 268 -10.23 9.31 -19.71
C GLU A 268 -11.68 9.24 -20.21
N LYS A 269 -12.54 10.10 -19.66
CA LYS A 269 -13.96 10.15 -20.02
C LYS A 269 -14.16 10.40 -21.53
N GLN A 270 -15.06 9.63 -22.11
CA GLN A 270 -15.40 9.69 -23.54
C GLN A 270 -16.70 10.46 -23.79
N SER A 271 -17.13 10.50 -25.05
CA SER A 271 -18.28 11.29 -25.51
C SER A 271 -19.64 10.84 -24.96
N GLN A 272 -19.72 9.63 -24.39
CA GLN A 272 -20.93 9.07 -23.78
C GLN A 272 -20.74 8.83 -22.28
N GLU A 273 -21.84 8.81 -21.54
CA GLU A 273 -21.84 8.48 -20.12
C GLU A 273 -21.31 7.07 -19.88
N ASN A 274 -20.62 6.86 -18.75
CA ASN A 274 -20.01 5.59 -18.37
C ASN A 274 -18.94 5.04 -19.33
N CYS A 275 -18.52 5.82 -20.34
CA CYS A 275 -17.52 5.40 -21.31
C CYS A 275 -16.16 6.06 -21.01
N TYR A 276 -15.10 5.26 -20.96
CA TYR A 276 -13.75 5.70 -20.61
C TYR A 276 -12.71 5.07 -21.53
N ALA A 277 -11.67 5.81 -21.92
CA ALA A 277 -10.46 5.20 -22.46
C ALA A 277 -9.54 4.85 -21.29
N LEU A 278 -8.98 3.64 -21.31
CA LEU A 278 -8.03 3.18 -20.31
C LEU A 278 -6.62 3.57 -20.79
N ILE A 279 -5.98 4.48 -20.07
CA ILE A 279 -4.66 5.01 -20.39
C ILE A 279 -3.62 4.35 -19.48
N PHE A 280 -2.81 3.49 -20.09
CA PHE A 280 -1.71 2.81 -19.41
C PHE A 280 -0.48 3.71 -19.27
N PRO A 281 0.30 3.58 -18.18
CA PRO A 281 1.42 4.49 -17.87
C PRO A 281 2.67 4.29 -18.75
N PHE A 282 2.67 3.26 -19.60
CA PHE A 282 3.71 2.96 -20.59
C PHE A 282 3.04 2.60 -21.92
N ASP A 283 3.83 2.59 -23.00
CA ASP A 283 3.38 2.08 -24.30
C ASP A 283 3.14 0.58 -24.15
N SER A 284 1.87 0.22 -23.88
CA SER A 284 1.46 -1.13 -23.58
C SER A 284 0.79 -1.74 -24.80
N ASP A 285 0.93 -3.05 -24.97
CA ASP A 285 0.14 -3.78 -25.97
C ASP A 285 -1.37 -3.75 -25.69
N PHE A 286 -1.76 -3.30 -24.49
CA PHE A 286 -3.14 -3.08 -24.08
C PHE A 286 -3.65 -1.72 -24.56
N SER A 287 -4.78 -1.71 -25.24
CA SER A 287 -5.45 -0.48 -25.63
C SER A 287 -6.96 -0.69 -25.58
N TYR A 288 -7.59 -0.18 -24.52
CA TYR A 288 -9.02 -0.39 -24.30
C TYR A 288 -9.82 0.90 -24.25
N ILE A 289 -11.03 0.83 -24.80
CA ILE A 289 -12.15 1.68 -24.43
C ILE A 289 -13.15 0.84 -23.65
N ALA A 290 -13.63 1.35 -22.53
CA ALA A 290 -14.52 0.63 -21.63
C ALA A 290 -15.85 1.34 -21.46
N TYR A 291 -16.92 0.56 -21.34
CA TYR A 291 -18.17 0.97 -20.71
C TYR A 291 -18.21 0.38 -19.31
N ILE A 292 -18.49 1.19 -18.29
CA ILE A 292 -18.38 0.81 -16.88
C ILE A 292 -19.66 1.25 -16.15
N ASP A 293 -20.45 0.30 -15.66
CA ASP A 293 -21.60 0.54 -14.78
C ASP A 293 -21.37 -0.08 -13.39
N GLU A 294 -22.34 0.01 -12.48
CA GLU A 294 -22.20 -0.45 -11.09
C GLU A 294 -21.96 -1.97 -10.93
N THR A 295 -22.20 -2.76 -11.98
CA THR A 295 -22.18 -4.22 -11.94
C THR A 295 -21.23 -4.85 -12.97
N GLN A 296 -20.97 -4.18 -14.09
CA GLN A 296 -20.20 -4.72 -15.20
C GLN A 296 -19.28 -3.68 -15.83
N ALA A 297 -18.15 -4.16 -16.35
CA ALA A 297 -17.28 -3.39 -17.21
C ALA A 297 -17.01 -4.16 -18.51
N TYR A 298 -17.31 -3.53 -19.64
CA TYR A 298 -17.11 -4.09 -20.97
C TYR A 298 -15.94 -3.38 -21.64
N LEU A 299 -14.86 -4.11 -21.92
CA LEU A 299 -13.65 -3.56 -22.53
C LEU A 299 -13.59 -3.96 -23.99
N TYR A 300 -13.44 -2.96 -24.86
CA TYR A 300 -13.31 -3.08 -26.29
C TYR A 300 -11.93 -2.59 -26.72
N ASP A 301 -11.43 -3.09 -27.84
CA ASP A 301 -10.23 -2.53 -28.47
C ASP A 301 -10.45 -1.05 -28.84
N THR A 302 -9.42 -0.20 -28.74
CA THR A 302 -9.55 1.25 -29.05
C THR A 302 -9.86 1.56 -30.51
N SER A 303 -9.74 0.59 -31.43
CA SER A 303 -10.27 0.70 -32.79
C SER A 303 -11.81 0.70 -32.84
N PHE A 304 -12.48 0.28 -31.76
CA PHE A 304 -13.93 0.33 -31.62
C PHE A 304 -14.40 1.74 -31.25
N THR A 305 -15.36 2.30 -31.99
CA THR A 305 -15.90 3.62 -31.69
C THR A 305 -16.87 3.57 -30.51
N VAL A 306 -16.97 4.65 -29.75
CA VAL A 306 -17.96 4.79 -28.66
C VAL A 306 -19.39 4.52 -29.16
N GLU A 307 -19.73 4.97 -30.37
CA GLU A 307 -21.07 4.75 -30.94
C GLU A 307 -21.33 3.27 -31.22
N ASN A 308 -20.35 2.56 -31.78
CA ASN A 308 -20.47 1.12 -32.02
C ASN A 308 -20.53 0.35 -30.70
N MET A 309 -19.75 0.77 -29.69
CA MET A 309 -19.77 0.21 -28.34
C MET A 309 -21.18 0.29 -27.75
N VAL A 310 -21.80 1.46 -27.76
CA VAL A 310 -23.17 1.65 -27.24
C VAL A 310 -24.19 0.81 -28.01
N GLN A 311 -24.05 0.66 -29.33
CA GLN A 311 -24.93 -0.19 -30.14
C GLN A 311 -24.76 -1.70 -29.85
N ASP A 312 -23.53 -2.14 -29.59
CA ASP A 312 -23.23 -3.53 -29.22
C ASP A 312 -23.72 -3.86 -27.80
N LEU A 313 -23.55 -2.93 -26.84
CA LEU A 313 -24.08 -3.05 -25.49
C LEU A 313 -25.61 -3.21 -25.47
N ALA A 314 -26.33 -2.48 -26.34
CA ALA A 314 -27.78 -2.65 -26.50
C ALA A 314 -28.18 -4.06 -27.01
N GLN A 315 -27.22 -4.84 -27.51
CA GLN A 315 -27.37 -6.22 -27.98
C GLN A 315 -26.66 -7.24 -27.07
N GLY A 316 -26.23 -6.82 -25.87
CA GLY A 316 -25.59 -7.69 -24.88
C GLY A 316 -24.06 -7.70 -24.89
N GLY A 317 -23.41 -6.76 -25.58
CA GLY A 317 -21.96 -6.52 -25.44
C GLY A 317 -21.06 -7.61 -26.04
N SER A 318 -21.55 -8.32 -27.06
CA SER A 318 -20.89 -9.52 -27.61
C SER A 318 -19.54 -9.28 -28.30
N GLN A 319 -19.23 -8.02 -28.63
CA GLN A 319 -17.96 -7.65 -29.27
C GLN A 319 -16.92 -7.12 -28.29
N ALA A 320 -17.25 -7.07 -26.99
CA ALA A 320 -16.26 -6.77 -25.95
C ALA A 320 -15.17 -7.86 -25.95
N VAL A 321 -13.92 -7.42 -25.87
CA VAL A 321 -12.75 -8.31 -25.72
C VAL A 321 -12.76 -8.93 -24.33
N LEU A 322 -13.17 -8.15 -23.32
CA LEU A 322 -13.35 -8.62 -21.96
C LEU A 322 -14.67 -8.11 -21.41
N VAL A 323 -15.39 -9.00 -20.71
CA VAL A 323 -16.56 -8.65 -19.91
C VAL A 323 -16.22 -8.98 -18.46
N LEU A 324 -16.15 -7.95 -17.65
CA LEU A 324 -15.83 -8.02 -16.24
C LEU A 324 -17.11 -7.78 -15.43
N SER A 325 -17.22 -8.42 -14.27
CA SER A 325 -18.40 -8.36 -13.43
C SER A 325 -18.02 -8.22 -11.97
N THR A 326 -18.83 -7.49 -11.19
CA THR A 326 -18.74 -7.47 -9.72
C THR A 326 -19.19 -8.80 -9.12
N GLU A 327 -20.05 -9.54 -9.84
CA GLU A 327 -20.41 -10.92 -9.52
C GLU A 327 -19.65 -11.90 -10.44
N ASN A 328 -18.70 -12.65 -9.90
CA ASN A 328 -18.00 -13.67 -10.68
C ASN A 328 -18.69 -15.04 -10.55
N GLU A 329 -19.39 -15.47 -11.60
CA GLU A 329 -20.06 -16.78 -11.66
C GLU A 329 -19.09 -17.97 -11.62
N SER A 330 -17.83 -17.76 -11.99
CA SER A 330 -16.84 -18.84 -12.13
C SER A 330 -16.39 -19.44 -10.79
N TYR A 331 -16.88 -18.89 -9.69
CA TYR A 331 -16.57 -19.26 -8.32
C TYR A 331 -17.82 -19.59 -7.49
N LYS A 332 -18.95 -19.86 -8.17
CA LYS A 332 -20.24 -20.21 -7.54
C LYS A 332 -20.58 -21.71 -7.56
N GLU A 333 -19.68 -22.63 -7.93
CA GLU A 333 -19.95 -24.08 -7.86
C GLU A 333 -18.93 -24.88 -7.06
#